data_AF-A0A3B8VXK2-F1
#
_entry.id   AF-A0A3B8VXK2-F1
#
_cell.length_a   1.000
_cell.length_b   1.000
_cell.length_c   1.000
_cell.angle_alpha   90.00
_cell.angle_beta   90.00
_cell.angle_gamma   90.00
#
_symmetry.space_group_name_H-M   'P 1'
#
loop_
_entity.id
_entity.type
_entity.pdbx_description
1 polymer ?
#
loop_
_entity_poly.entity_id
_entity_poly.type
_entity_poly.pdbx_seq_one_letter_code
_entity_poly.pdbx_strand_id
1 'polypeptide(L)'
;AGLDGITNNTIPSLDLEIDVDPTTLPDGELKRRGIVNLPRSLDEAVRALEEDVTLMESLGPTLSEAYLAIRRADAKLFSENDQSFEIRRHFNKF
;
A
#
# COMPACT_ATOMS: atom_id res chain seq x y z
N ALA A 1 -3.64 8.38 -9.47
CA ALA A 1 -3.13 9.22 -8.37
C ALA A 1 -2.60 10.58 -8.85
N GLY A 2 -1.44 10.69 -9.52
CA GLY A 2 -0.88 12.01 -9.86
C GLY A 2 -1.75 12.89 -10.79
N LEU A 3 -2.30 12.29 -11.85
CA LEU A 3 -3.24 12.99 -12.75
C LEU A 3 -4.53 13.40 -12.04
N ASP A 4 -5.04 12.55 -11.16
CA ASP A 4 -6.22 12.84 -10.33
C ASP A 4 -5.99 14.08 -9.46
N GLY A 5 -4.81 14.20 -8.85
CA GLY A 5 -4.42 15.39 -8.09
C GLY A 5 -4.40 16.67 -8.93
N ILE A 6 -3.94 16.60 -10.18
CA ILE A 6 -3.99 17.75 -11.11
C ILE A 6 -5.45 18.08 -11.47
N THR A 7 -6.25 17.08 -11.85
CA THR A 7 -7.65 17.26 -12.24
C THR A 7 -8.48 17.87 -11.11
N ASN A 8 -8.26 17.42 -9.88
CA ASN A 8 -9.00 17.87 -8.70
C ASN A 8 -8.36 19.08 -8.00
N ASN A 9 -7.29 19.67 -8.54
CA ASN A 9 -6.49 20.71 -7.88
C ASN A 9 -6.15 20.36 -6.42
N THR A 10 -5.78 19.10 -6.18
CA THR A 10 -5.36 18.65 -4.86
C THR A 10 -4.01 19.28 -4.53
N ILE A 11 -4.02 20.23 -3.60
CA ILE A 11 -2.81 20.88 -3.10
C ILE A 11 -2.30 20.08 -1.89
N PRO A 12 -1.08 19.52 -1.95
CA PRO A 12 -0.47 18.90 -0.77
C PRO A 12 -0.40 19.92 0.37
N SER A 13 -0.76 19.51 1.59
CA SER A 13 -0.63 20.41 2.74
C SER A 13 0.84 20.74 2.99
N LEU A 14 1.19 22.01 3.01
CA LEU A 14 2.54 22.46 3.35
C LEU A 14 2.91 22.14 4.81
N ASP A 15 1.91 21.97 5.68
CA ASP A 15 2.12 21.56 7.08
C ASP A 15 2.62 20.10 7.21
N LEU A 16 2.53 19.32 6.13
CA LEU A 16 3.08 17.95 6.04
C LEU A 16 4.54 17.92 5.60
N GLU A 17 5.11 19.04 5.17
CA GLU A 17 6.53 19.10 4.83
C GLU A 17 7.36 18.91 6.10
N ILE A 18 8.25 17.92 6.09
CA ILE A 18 9.17 17.62 7.18
C ILE A 18 10.59 17.51 6.62
N ASP A 19 11.54 18.15 7.31
CA ASP A 19 12.97 18.13 7.00
C ASP A 19 13.76 17.18 7.93
N VAL A 20 13.04 16.49 8.82
CA VAL A 20 13.55 15.49 9.75
C VAL A 20 13.10 14.09 9.35
N ASP A 21 13.84 13.07 9.81
CA ASP A 21 13.42 11.67 9.63
C ASP A 21 12.13 11.40 10.43
N PRO A 22 10.99 11.07 9.78
CA PRO A 22 9.73 10.83 10.47
C PRO A 22 9.79 9.66 11.46
N THR A 23 10.74 8.73 11.33
CA THR A 23 10.91 7.63 12.29
C THR A 23 11.46 8.09 13.64
N THR A 24 12.00 9.31 13.70
CA THR A 24 12.50 9.92 14.95
C THR A 24 11.44 10.73 15.69
N LEU A 25 10.30 11.01 15.05
CA LEU A 25 9.20 11.78 15.64
C LEU A 25 8.37 10.91 16.59
N PRO A 26 7.89 11.45 17.73
CA PRO A 26 6.94 10.74 18.59
C PRO A 26 5.62 10.45 17.86
N ASP A 27 4.99 9.31 18.15
CA ASP A 27 3.68 8.92 17.60
C ASP A 27 2.60 10.00 17.73
N GLY A 28 2.61 10.74 18.85
CA GLY A 28 1.68 11.85 19.08
C GLY A 28 1.87 13.01 18.12
N GLU A 29 3.10 13.28 17.69
CA GLU A 29 3.42 14.31 16.70
C GLU A 29 3.07 13.84 15.29
N LEU A 30 3.39 12.59 14.94
CA LEU A 30 3.00 11.99 13.66
C LEU A 30 1.48 12.05 13.46
N LYS A 31 0.70 11.66 14.48
CA LYS A 31 -0.76 11.74 14.45
C LYS A 31 -1.28 13.17 14.30
N ARG A 32 -0.72 14.14 15.04
CA ARG A 32 -1.12 15.56 14.93
C ARG A 32 -0.89 16.11 13.52
N ARG A 33 0.20 15.70 12.89
CA ARG A 33 0.53 16.10 11.52
C ARG A 33 -0.27 15.34 10.47
N GLY A 34 -0.98 14.27 10.83
CA GLY A 34 -1.67 13.40 9.87
C GLY A 34 -0.72 12.49 9.08
N ILE A 35 0.51 12.30 9.57
CA ILE A 35 1.47 11.38 8.97
C ILE A 35 1.10 9.96 9.43
N VAL A 36 0.76 9.11 8.48
CA VAL A 36 0.38 7.72 8.71
C VAL A 36 1.40 6.78 8.12
N ASN A 37 1.58 5.62 8.76
CA ASN A 37 2.38 4.55 8.17
C ASN A 37 1.67 3.98 6.94
N LEU A 38 2.46 3.59 5.95
CA LEU A 38 1.96 2.76 4.87
C LEU A 38 1.53 1.38 5.40
N PRO A 39 0.70 0.65 4.63
CA PRO A 39 0.38 -0.74 4.93
C PRO A 39 1.64 -1.57 5.22
N ARG A 40 1.64 -2.32 6.32
CA ARG A 40 2.80 -3.10 6.79
C ARG A 40 2.74 -4.57 6.39
N SER A 41 1.68 -4.97 5.71
CA SER A 41 1.53 -6.31 5.15
C SER A 41 0.89 -6.26 3.76
N LEU A 42 1.08 -7.31 2.99
CA LEU A 42 0.41 -7.45 1.69
C LEU A 42 -1.12 -7.43 1.85
N ASP A 43 -1.65 -8.04 2.90
CA ASP A 43 -3.09 -8.05 3.18
C ASP A 43 -3.64 -6.62 3.47
N GLU A 44 -2.93 -5.83 4.27
CA GLU A 44 -3.26 -4.42 4.48
C GLU A 44 -3.19 -3.61 3.17
N ALA A 45 -2.17 -3.84 2.35
CA ALA A 45 -2.00 -3.12 1.09
C ALA A 45 -3.09 -3.47 0.06
N VAL A 46 -3.49 -4.74 0.00
CA VAL A 46 -4.54 -5.20 -0.91
C VAL A 46 -5.91 -4.64 -0.52
N ARG A 47 -6.23 -4.58 0.78
CA ARG A 47 -7.46 -3.91 1.26
C ARG A 47 -7.46 -2.43 0.94
N ALA A 48 -6.35 -1.73 1.20
CA ALA A 48 -6.23 -0.31 0.89
C ALA A 48 -6.40 -0.02 -0.60
N LEU A 49 -5.85 -0.88 -1.48
CA LEU A 49 -6.04 -0.77 -2.92
C LEU A 49 -7.50 -1.00 -3.34
N GLU A 50 -8.16 -2.01 -2.78
CA GLU A 50 -9.56 -2.33 -3.10
C GLU A 50 -10.51 -1.19 -2.72
N GLU A 51 -10.21 -0.46 -1.65
CA GLU A 51 -10.98 0.70 -1.19
C GLU A 51 -10.68 1.99 -2.01
N ASP A 52 -9.60 2.01 -2.80
CA ASP A 52 -9.19 3.17 -3.62
C ASP A 52 -9.87 3.17 -5.00
N VAL A 53 -10.98 3.90 -5.10
CA VAL A 53 -11.77 4.00 -6.34
C VAL A 53 -10.94 4.51 -7.52
N THR A 54 -10.10 5.52 -7.33
CA THR A 54 -9.29 6.13 -8.40
C THR A 54 -8.33 5.11 -9.01
N LEU A 55 -7.67 4.31 -8.18
CA LEU A 55 -6.76 3.26 -8.65
C LEU A 55 -7.52 2.07 -9.26
N MET A 56 -8.64 1.67 -8.66
CA MET A 56 -9.49 0.60 -9.17
C MET A 56 -10.07 0.92 -10.55
N GLU A 57 -10.53 2.15 -10.76
CA GLU A 57 -10.98 2.65 -12.06
C GLU A 57 -9.83 2.72 -13.07
N SER A 58 -8.64 3.16 -12.64
CA SER A 58 -7.45 3.23 -13.51
C SER A 58 -7.00 1.84 -14.00
N LEU A 59 -7.14 0.81 -13.17
CA LEU A 59 -6.86 -0.58 -13.55
C LEU A 59 -7.96 -1.15 -14.46
N GLY A 60 -9.20 -0.68 -14.28
CA GLY A 60 -10.37 -1.24 -14.92
C GLY A 60 -10.80 -2.59 -14.31
N PRO A 61 -12.03 -3.04 -14.60
CA PRO A 61 -12.65 -4.16 -13.89
C PRO A 61 -11.91 -5.49 -14.07
N THR A 62 -11.46 -5.81 -15.28
CA THR A 62 -10.80 -7.09 -15.56
C THR A 62 -9.45 -7.23 -14.86
N LEU A 63 -8.61 -6.20 -14.95
CA LEU A 63 -7.26 -6.26 -14.36
C LEU A 63 -7.31 -6.15 -12.84
N SER A 64 -8.18 -5.29 -12.30
CA SER A 64 -8.33 -5.14 -10.86
C SER A 64 -8.83 -6.44 -10.21
N GLU A 65 -9.82 -7.12 -10.78
CA GLU A 65 -10.31 -8.42 -10.29
C GLU A 65 -9.19 -9.46 -10.28
N ALA A 66 -8.50 -9.64 -11.41
CA ALA A 66 -7.43 -10.62 -11.53
C ALA A 66 -6.26 -10.32 -10.58
N TYR A 67 -5.89 -9.05 -10.45
CA TYR A 67 -4.80 -8.61 -9.56
C TYR A 67 -5.15 -8.88 -8.10
N LEU A 68 -6.33 -8.46 -7.64
CA LEU A 68 -6.79 -8.68 -6.27
C LEU A 68 -6.88 -10.17 -5.93
N ALA A 69 -7.39 -11.00 -6.86
CA ALA A 69 -7.49 -12.44 -6.66
C ALA A 69 -6.11 -13.07 -6.41
N ILE A 70 -5.12 -12.72 -7.23
CA ILE A 70 -3.75 -13.22 -7.09
C ILE A 70 -3.12 -12.73 -5.78
N ARG A 71 -3.26 -11.43 -5.47
CA ARG A 71 -2.62 -10.87 -4.26
C ARG A 71 -3.23 -11.35 -2.95
N ARG A 72 -4.53 -11.62 -2.92
CA ARG A 72 -5.18 -12.28 -1.77
C ARG A 72 -4.70 -13.71 -1.60
N ALA A 73 -4.56 -14.45 -2.70
CA ALA A 73 -4.02 -15.81 -2.65
C ALA A 73 -2.57 -15.82 -2.15
N ASP A 74 -1.74 -14.88 -2.61
CA ASP A 74 -0.38 -14.69 -2.10
C ASP A 74 -0.39 -14.35 -0.61
N ALA A 75 -1.18 -13.35 -0.19
CA ALA A 75 -1.25 -12.92 1.21
C ALA A 75 -1.66 -14.05 2.16
N LYS A 76 -2.65 -14.87 1.74
CA LYS A 76 -3.07 -16.06 2.49
C LYS A 76 -1.96 -17.11 2.54
N LEU A 77 -1.33 -17.39 1.40
CA LEU A 77 -0.28 -18.40 1.33
C LEU A 77 0.90 -18.04 2.24
N PHE A 78 1.35 -16.80 2.22
CA PHE A 78 2.52 -16.38 3.00
C PHE A 78 2.21 -16.20 4.49
N SER A 79 0.95 -15.92 4.88
CA SER A 79 0.58 -15.88 6.31
C SER A 79 0.50 -17.27 6.96
N GLU A 80 0.29 -18.33 6.16
CA GLU A 80 0.18 -19.71 6.62
C GLU A 80 1.52 -20.47 6.64
N ASN A 81 2.60 -19.86 6.14
CA ASN A 81 3.88 -20.54 5.93
C ASN A 81 5.06 -19.83 6.61
N ASP A 82 6.15 -20.57 6.83
CA ASP A 82 7.36 -20.05 7.44
C ASP A 82 8.35 -19.47 6.41
N GLN A 83 9.38 -18.78 6.90
CA GLN A 83 10.41 -18.18 6.06
C GLN A 83 11.14 -19.21 5.16
N SER A 84 11.22 -20.46 5.63
CA SER A 84 11.82 -21.59 4.91
C SER A 84 11.04 -21.98 3.65
N PHE A 85 9.72 -21.78 3.64
CA PHE A 85 8.87 -21.95 2.46
C PHE A 85 9.07 -20.80 1.46
N GLU A 86 9.18 -19.56 1.94
CA GLU A 86 9.39 -18.39 1.08
C GLU A 86 10.69 -18.52 0.26
N ILE A 87 11.80 -18.85 0.93
CA ILE A 87 13.11 -19.00 0.29
C ILE A 87 13.07 -20.08 -0.80
N ARG A 88 12.48 -21.24 -0.52
CA ARG A 88 12.36 -22.35 -1.48
C ARG A 88 11.52 -21.97 -2.69
N ARG A 89 10.46 -21.19 -2.52
CA ARG A 89 9.60 -20.77 -3.63
C ARG A 89 10.24 -19.68 -4.49
N HIS A 90 10.91 -18.70 -3.89
CA HIS A 90 11.64 -17.68 -4.65
C HIS A 90 12.79 -18.27 -5.45
N PHE A 91 13.53 -19.23 -4.90
CA PHE A 91 14.65 -19.92 -5.56
C PHE A 91 14.25 -20.77 -6.78
N ASN A 92 12.99 -21.23 -6.85
CA ASN A 92 12.52 -22.04 -7.99
C ASN A 92 11.76 -21.23 -9.04
N LYS A 93 11.38 -19.98 -8.71
CA LYS A 93 10.61 -19.10 -9.59
C LYS A 93 11.50 -18.11 -10.36
N PHE A 94 12.74 -17.92 -9.91
CA PHE A 94 13.78 -17.06 -10.49
C PHE A 94 15.12 -17.78 -10.45
#